data_AF-A0A834ACA0-F1
#
_entry.id   AF-A0A834ACA0-F1
#
_cell.length_a   1.000
_cell.length_b   1.000
_cell.length_c   1.000
_cell.angle_alpha   90.00
_cell.angle_beta   90.00
_cell.angle_gamma   90.00
#
_symmetry.space_group_name_H-M   'P 1'
#
loop_
_entity.id
_entity.type
_entity.pdbx_description
1 polymer ?
#
loop_
_entity_poly.entity_id
_entity_poly.type
_entity_poly.pdbx_seq_one_letter_code
_entity_poly.pdbx_strand_id
1 'polypeptide(L)'
;MGTKFTVYDNGVNPQKASSPLESGTFRQELAAVCYETNVLGFKGPRKMSVIVPGMNMVHERVCIRPRNEHETLLARWQNKHTETIIELQNKTPVWNDDTQSYVLNFHGRVTQASVKNFQIIHGNDRPGRAGVRPRPRSRVP
;
A
#
# COMPACT_ATOMS: atom_id res chain seq x y z
N MET A 1 -16.86 -1.87 -4.71
CA MET A 1 -15.93 -0.91 -5.35
C MET A 1 -14.53 -1.50 -5.34
N GLY A 2 -13.97 -1.90 -6.49
CA GLY A 2 -12.65 -2.57 -6.61
C GLY A 2 -11.46 -1.67 -6.26
N THR A 3 -11.40 -1.26 -4.99
CA THR A 3 -10.43 -0.30 -4.43
C THR A 3 -9.67 -0.87 -3.24
N LYS A 4 -10.19 -1.95 -2.64
CA LYS A 4 -9.52 -2.72 -1.59
C LYS A 4 -9.38 -4.16 -2.06
N PHE A 5 -8.19 -4.70 -1.88
CA PHE A 5 -7.85 -6.05 -2.30
C PHE A 5 -7.10 -6.72 -1.16
N THR A 6 -7.33 -8.02 -0.99
CA THR A 6 -6.61 -8.86 -0.03
C THR A 6 -6.07 -10.07 -0.79
N VAL A 7 -4.81 -10.39 -0.56
CA VAL A 7 -4.13 -11.55 -1.12
C VAL A 7 -4.08 -12.62 -0.04
N TYR A 8 -4.60 -13.81 -0.37
CA TYR A 8 -4.61 -14.96 0.53
C TYR A 8 -3.66 -16.05 0.03
N ASP A 9 -3.22 -16.93 0.92
CA ASP A 9 -2.66 -18.22 0.53
C ASP A 9 -3.78 -19.22 0.15
N ASN A 10 -3.42 -20.50 0.02
CA ASN A 10 -4.33 -21.58 -0.35
C ASN A 10 -5.06 -22.23 0.85
N GLY A 11 -5.02 -21.62 2.03
CA GLY A 11 -5.72 -22.17 3.20
C GLY A 11 -7.25 -22.04 3.11
N VAL A 12 -7.92 -22.58 4.13
CA VAL A 12 -9.38 -22.63 4.21
C VAL A 12 -9.94 -21.24 4.59
N ASN A 13 -11.02 -20.81 3.94
CA ASN A 13 -11.73 -19.59 4.36
C ASN A 13 -12.43 -19.84 5.72
N PRO A 14 -12.13 -19.06 6.78
CA PRO A 14 -12.73 -19.24 8.11
C PRO A 14 -14.26 -19.24 8.12
N GLN A 15 -14.91 -18.47 7.24
CA GLN A 15 -16.37 -18.42 7.13
C GLN A 15 -16.98 -19.69 6.51
N LYS A 16 -16.17 -20.53 5.88
CA LYS A 16 -16.57 -21.80 5.27
C LYS A 16 -16.04 -23.02 6.04
N ALA A 17 -15.32 -22.80 7.13
CA ALA A 17 -14.78 -23.88 7.94
C ALA A 17 -15.92 -24.63 8.65
N SER A 18 -15.81 -25.96 8.67
CA SER A 18 -16.84 -26.83 9.24
C SER A 18 -16.71 -26.94 10.75
N SER A 19 -15.49 -26.72 11.27
CA SER A 19 -15.17 -26.79 12.69
C SER A 19 -14.12 -25.75 13.09
N PRO A 20 -14.24 -25.12 14.28
CA PRO A 20 -13.22 -24.25 14.85
C PRO A 20 -11.86 -24.94 15.05
N LEU A 21 -11.85 -26.29 15.13
CA LEU A 21 -10.64 -27.10 15.30
C LEU A 21 -9.70 -27.02 14.07
N GLU A 22 -10.20 -26.55 12.93
CA GLU A 22 -9.45 -26.34 11.68
C GLU A 22 -8.62 -25.04 11.69
N SER A 23 -8.49 -24.34 12.82
CA SER A 23 -7.80 -23.04 12.93
C SER A 23 -6.36 -23.04 12.38
N GLY A 24 -5.66 -24.18 12.39
CA GLY A 24 -4.31 -24.32 11.82
C GLY A 24 -4.27 -24.35 10.28
N THR A 25 -5.40 -24.63 9.63
CA THR A 25 -5.53 -24.72 8.17
C THR A 25 -6.16 -23.48 7.55
N PHE A 26 -6.54 -22.49 8.38
CA PHE A 26 -7.10 -21.24 7.90
C PHE A 26 -6.13 -20.48 7.01
N ARG A 27 -6.69 -19.84 5.99
CA ARG A 27 -5.93 -19.03 5.05
C ARG A 27 -5.23 -17.88 5.76
N GLN A 28 -4.03 -17.61 5.30
CA GLN A 28 -3.26 -16.44 5.71
C GLN A 28 -3.60 -15.25 4.82
N GLU A 29 -3.51 -14.04 5.38
CA GLU A 29 -3.44 -12.82 4.58
C GLU A 29 -1.98 -12.45 4.32
N LEU A 30 -1.59 -12.45 3.05
CA LEU A 30 -0.21 -12.21 2.60
C LEU A 30 0.05 -10.73 2.31
N ALA A 31 -0.99 -10.02 1.85
CA ALA A 31 -0.96 -8.59 1.61
C ALA A 31 -2.39 -8.04 1.53
N ALA A 32 -2.54 -6.75 1.84
CA ALA A 32 -3.73 -5.99 1.49
C ALA A 32 -3.32 -4.72 0.75
N VAL A 33 -4.11 -4.33 -0.25
CA VAL A 33 -3.88 -3.14 -1.07
C VAL A 33 -5.12 -2.26 -1.00
N CYS A 34 -4.94 -0.99 -0.65
CA CYS A 34 -6.00 0.00 -0.64
C CYS A 34 -5.64 1.17 -1.55
N TYR A 35 -6.52 1.45 -2.51
CA TYR A 35 -6.48 2.63 -3.35
C TYR A 35 -7.46 3.67 -2.82
N GLU A 36 -6.96 4.84 -2.45
CA GLU A 36 -7.83 5.95 -2.06
C GLU A 36 -8.57 6.48 -3.29
N THR A 37 -9.89 6.66 -3.15
CA THR A 37 -10.70 7.31 -4.17
C THR A 37 -10.48 8.82 -4.10
N ASN A 38 -10.08 9.44 -5.21
CA ASN A 38 -9.99 10.89 -5.28
C ASN A 38 -11.40 11.48 -5.23
N VAL A 39 -11.83 11.98 -4.08
CA VAL A 39 -13.22 12.43 -3.86
C VAL A 39 -13.48 13.87 -4.36
N LEU A 40 -12.46 14.56 -4.88
CA LEU A 40 -12.54 16.01 -5.17
C LEU A 40 -11.88 16.42 -6.51
N GLY A 41 -11.84 15.54 -7.51
CA GLY A 41 -11.35 15.91 -8.85
C GLY A 41 -9.84 16.17 -8.95
N PHE A 42 -9.06 15.87 -7.90
CA PHE A 42 -7.60 15.94 -7.94
C PHE A 42 -7.06 14.99 -9.02
N LYS A 43 -6.48 15.59 -10.08
CA LYS A 43 -5.74 14.90 -11.13
C LYS A 43 -4.36 14.56 -10.58
N GLY A 44 -4.13 13.30 -10.26
CA GLY A 44 -2.85 12.81 -9.77
C GLY A 44 -2.85 11.31 -9.53
N PRO A 45 -1.67 10.68 -9.37
CA PRO A 45 -1.57 9.26 -9.01
C PRO A 45 -2.35 8.99 -7.72
N ARG A 46 -3.22 7.98 -7.75
CA ARG A 46 -4.01 7.59 -6.56
C ARG A 46 -3.07 7.16 -5.45
N LYS A 47 -3.35 7.60 -4.22
CA LYS A 47 -2.64 7.09 -3.04
C LYS A 47 -2.95 5.61 -2.89
N MET A 48 -1.90 4.81 -2.81
CA MET A 48 -1.93 3.37 -2.69
C MET A 48 -1.21 3.01 -1.39
N SER A 49 -1.95 2.40 -0.47
CA SER A 49 -1.39 1.78 0.73
C SER A 49 -1.28 0.28 0.50
N VAL A 50 -0.14 -0.29 0.87
CA VAL A 50 0.13 -1.74 0.83
C VAL A 50 0.46 -2.18 2.24
N ILE A 51 -0.33 -3.10 2.77
CA ILE A 51 -0.19 -3.64 4.11
C ILE A 51 0.32 -5.06 3.96
N VAL A 52 1.41 -5.40 4.63
CA VAL A 52 1.95 -6.77 4.66
C VAL A 52 2.14 -7.21 6.11
N PRO A 53 2.16 -8.52 6.40
CA PRO A 53 2.57 -9.00 7.71
C PRO A 53 3.98 -8.51 8.08
N GLY A 54 4.19 -8.26 9.36
CA GLY A 54 5.50 -7.90 9.90
C GLY A 54 6.52 -9.04 9.76
N MET A 55 7.76 -8.74 10.11
CA MET A 55 8.86 -9.70 10.11
C MET A 55 9.26 -10.02 11.55
N ASN A 56 9.56 -11.27 11.86
CA ASN A 56 10.12 -11.67 13.15
C ASN A 56 11.63 -11.41 13.20
N MET A 57 12.28 -11.75 14.32
CA MET A 57 13.72 -11.53 14.53
C MET A 57 14.62 -12.33 13.59
N VAL A 58 14.11 -13.40 12.97
CA VAL A 58 14.82 -14.22 11.98
C VAL A 58 14.50 -13.82 10.54
N HIS A 59 13.86 -12.66 10.33
CA HIS A 59 13.47 -12.14 9.01
C HIS A 59 12.51 -13.07 8.25
N GLU A 60 11.63 -13.77 8.97
CA GLU A 60 10.48 -14.46 8.38
C GLU A 60 9.19 -13.69 8.65
N ARG A 61 8.20 -13.85 7.75
CA ARG A 61 6.90 -13.20 7.92
C ARG A 61 6.19 -13.74 9.17
N VAL A 62 5.71 -12.83 10.01
CA VAL A 62 4.76 -13.17 11.07
C VAL A 62 3.47 -13.66 10.44
N CYS A 63 2.99 -14.82 10.87
CA CYS A 63 1.78 -15.41 10.31
C CYS A 63 0.53 -14.65 10.76
N ILE A 64 -0.32 -14.26 9.81
CA ILE A 64 -1.63 -13.65 10.06
C ILE A 64 -2.71 -14.52 9.45
N ARG A 65 -3.43 -15.26 10.29
CA ARG A 65 -4.61 -16.08 9.95
C ARG A 65 -5.84 -15.50 10.65
N PRO A 66 -6.57 -14.58 10.01
CA PRO A 66 -7.74 -13.96 10.63
C PRO A 66 -8.82 -14.99 10.92
N ARG A 67 -9.35 -15.03 12.14
CA ARG A 67 -10.53 -15.84 12.50
C ARG A 67 -11.84 -15.07 12.41
N ASN A 68 -11.75 -13.74 12.44
CA ASN A 68 -12.85 -12.80 12.34
C ASN A 68 -12.41 -11.55 11.58
N GLU A 69 -13.35 -10.65 11.29
CA GLU A 69 -13.11 -9.46 10.47
C GLU A 69 -12.14 -8.46 11.09
N HIS A 70 -12.04 -8.42 12.43
CA HIS A 70 -11.16 -7.51 13.17
C HIS A 70 -9.69 -7.92 13.11
N GLU A 71 -9.40 -9.18 12.79
CA GLU A 71 -8.04 -9.73 12.73
C GLU A 71 -7.37 -9.56 11.36
N THR A 72 -8.11 -9.11 10.35
CA THR A 72 -7.63 -8.89 8.97
C THR A 72 -6.56 -7.79 8.89
N LEU A 73 -5.70 -7.82 7.87
CA LEU A 73 -4.69 -6.78 7.62
C LEU A 73 -5.35 -5.40 7.45
N LEU A 74 -6.48 -5.34 6.73
CA LEU A 74 -7.21 -4.10 6.52
C LEU A 74 -7.78 -3.56 7.84
N ALA A 75 -8.38 -4.40 8.68
CA ALA A 75 -8.91 -3.98 9.96
C ALA A 75 -7.79 -3.51 10.90
N ARG A 76 -6.69 -4.26 11.01
CA ARG A 76 -5.51 -3.84 11.80
C ARG A 76 -4.99 -2.47 11.36
N TRP A 77 -4.86 -2.25 10.05
CA TRP A 77 -4.41 -0.97 9.50
C TRP A 77 -5.39 0.18 9.77
N GLN A 78 -6.69 -0.06 9.62
CA GLN A 78 -7.72 0.94 9.93
C GLN A 78 -7.77 1.31 11.41
N ASN A 79 -7.57 0.33 12.29
CA ASN A 79 -7.53 0.49 13.74
C ASN A 79 -6.16 0.95 14.27
N LYS A 80 -5.17 1.19 13.39
CA LYS A 80 -3.81 1.59 13.77
C LYS A 80 -3.06 0.59 14.66
N HIS A 81 -3.42 -0.69 14.56
CA HIS A 81 -2.71 -1.79 15.23
C HIS A 81 -1.50 -2.22 14.37
N THR A 82 -0.39 -1.49 14.50
CA THR A 82 0.80 -1.66 13.65
C THR A 82 1.88 -2.60 14.18
N GLU A 83 1.64 -3.27 15.31
CA GLU A 83 2.64 -4.12 15.99
C GLU A 83 3.07 -5.35 15.16
N THR A 84 2.15 -5.85 14.32
CA THR A 84 2.31 -7.12 13.58
C THR A 84 2.19 -6.93 12.06
N ILE A 85 2.11 -5.69 11.59
CA ILE A 85 1.96 -5.35 10.18
C ILE A 85 2.95 -4.25 9.80
N ILE A 86 3.31 -4.20 8.53
CA ILE A 86 4.12 -3.12 7.95
C ILE A 86 3.23 -2.37 6.96
N GLU A 87 3.15 -1.05 7.14
CA GLU A 87 2.49 -0.15 6.19
C GLU A 87 3.51 0.39 5.19
N LEU A 88 3.25 0.11 3.91
CA LEU A 88 3.96 0.63 2.78
C LEU A 88 3.02 1.49 1.93
N GLN A 89 3.60 2.29 1.05
CA GLN A 89 2.83 3.13 0.15
C GLN A 89 3.55 3.39 -1.16
N ASN A 90 2.81 3.82 -2.17
CA ASN A 90 3.44 4.29 -3.40
C ASN A 90 4.28 5.55 -3.14
N LYS A 91 5.50 5.55 -3.68
CA LYS A 91 6.36 6.73 -3.70
C LYS A 91 5.68 7.84 -4.51
N THR A 92 5.61 9.02 -3.93
CA THR A 92 5.11 10.21 -4.63
C THR A 92 6.08 10.56 -5.76
N PRO A 93 5.62 10.69 -7.01
CA PRO A 93 6.48 11.10 -8.10
C PRO A 93 6.98 12.53 -7.91
N VAL A 94 8.12 12.83 -8.50
CA VAL A 94 8.72 14.17 -8.48
C VAL A 94 8.36 14.87 -9.78
N TRP A 95 8.09 16.17 -9.70
CA TRP A 95 7.87 17.00 -10.89
C TRP A 95 9.18 17.15 -11.65
N ASN A 96 9.16 16.92 -12.96
CA ASN A 96 10.26 17.18 -13.87
C ASN A 96 9.87 18.35 -14.78
N ASP A 97 10.64 19.45 -14.72
CA ASP A 97 10.40 20.65 -15.51
C ASP A 97 10.76 20.47 -17.00
N ASP A 98 11.72 19.63 -17.34
CA ASP A 98 12.11 19.38 -18.74
C ASP A 98 11.01 18.63 -19.49
N THR A 99 10.39 17.64 -18.84
CA THR A 99 9.32 16.82 -19.43
C THR A 99 7.92 17.29 -19.05
N GLN A 100 7.79 18.38 -18.28
CA GLN A 100 6.53 18.93 -17.76
C GLN A 100 5.58 17.86 -17.19
N SER A 101 6.12 16.91 -16.41
CA SER A 101 5.38 15.74 -15.93
C SER A 101 5.87 15.20 -14.59
N TYR A 102 5.01 14.46 -13.89
CA TYR A 102 5.36 13.73 -12.68
C TYR A 102 6.03 12.39 -13.01
N VAL A 103 7.27 12.22 -12.58
CA VAL A 103 8.10 11.05 -12.92
C VAL A 103 8.65 10.35 -11.67
N LEU A 104 8.91 9.06 -11.82
CA LEU A 104 9.68 8.26 -10.87
C LEU A 104 10.94 7.77 -11.57
N ASN A 105 12.07 7.78 -10.86
CA ASN A 105 13.31 7.22 -11.39
C ASN A 105 13.31 5.69 -11.26
N PHE A 106 13.08 5.00 -12.39
CA PHE A 106 13.12 3.54 -12.48
C PHE A 106 14.50 2.99 -12.91
N HIS A 107 15.51 3.84 -13.08
CA HIS A 107 16.86 3.46 -13.51
C HIS A 107 16.85 2.63 -14.81
N GLY A 108 16.10 3.09 -15.82
CA GLY A 108 15.98 2.40 -17.11
C GLY A 108 15.06 1.16 -17.12
N ARG A 109 14.55 0.69 -15.97
CA ARG A 109 13.66 -0.50 -15.91
C ARG A 109 12.26 -0.28 -16.47
N VAL A 110 11.86 0.98 -16.65
CA VAL A 110 10.56 1.36 -17.20
C VAL A 110 10.80 2.31 -18.36
N THR A 111 10.27 1.94 -19.54
CA THR A 111 10.48 2.67 -20.80
C THR A 111 9.20 3.27 -21.38
N GLN A 112 8.02 2.83 -20.92
CA GLN A 112 6.73 3.34 -21.38
C GLN A 112 5.96 3.99 -20.22
N ALA A 113 5.38 5.17 -20.46
CA ALA A 113 4.60 5.88 -19.47
C ALA A 113 3.26 5.17 -19.18
N SER A 114 2.93 4.96 -17.90
CA SER A 114 1.68 4.32 -17.48
C SER A 114 1.35 4.67 -16.03
N VAL A 115 0.05 4.72 -15.71
CA VAL A 115 -0.43 4.78 -14.31
C VAL A 115 -0.10 3.52 -13.50
N LYS A 116 0.32 2.44 -14.18
CA LYS A 116 0.82 1.20 -13.57
C LYS A 116 2.27 1.30 -13.10
N ASN A 117 2.95 2.40 -13.39
CA ASN A 117 4.35 2.61 -12.99
C ASN A 117 4.38 3.21 -11.59
N PHE A 118 4.58 2.37 -10.59
CA PHE A 118 4.72 2.80 -9.21
C PHE A 118 5.94 2.13 -8.55
N GLN A 119 6.43 2.76 -7.48
CA GLN A 119 7.41 2.20 -6.57
C GLN A 119 6.75 2.14 -5.19
N ILE A 120 6.91 1.03 -4.47
CA ILE A 120 6.41 0.91 -3.09
C ILE A 120 7.57 1.20 -2.14
N ILE A 121 7.33 2.04 -1.14
CA ILE A 121 8.32 2.45 -0.14
C ILE A 121 7.72 2.40 1.26
N HIS A 122 8.57 2.24 2.26
CA HIS A 122 8.19 2.48 3.64
C HIS A 122 8.07 3.98 3.92
N GLY A 123 7.18 4.37 4.85
CA GLY A 123 6.97 5.78 5.18
C GLY A 123 8.20 6.50 5.74
N ASN A 124 9.05 5.76 6.46
CA ASN A 124 10.27 6.30 7.06
C ASN A 124 11.39 6.52 6.04
N ASP A 125 11.35 5.83 4.90
CA ASP A 125 12.35 5.94 3.83
C ASP A 125 12.01 7.04 2.83
N ARG A 126 11.03 7.88 3.16
CA ARG A 126 10.74 9.07 2.37
C ARG A 126 11.94 10.01 2.48
N PRO A 127 12.66 10.30 1.39
CA PRO A 127 13.68 11.34 1.42
C PRO A 127 12.99 12.63 1.91
N GLY A 128 13.55 13.21 2.96
CA GLY A 128 12.95 14.32 3.68
C GLY A 128 12.55 15.47 2.75
N ARG A 129 11.56 16.25 3.20
CA ARG A 129 11.12 17.53 2.62
C ARG A 129 12.24 18.57 2.59
N ALA A 130 13.33 18.32 1.87
CA ALA A 130 14.25 19.37 1.48
C ALA A 130 13.59 20.19 0.35
N GLY A 131 12.85 21.23 0.72
CA GLY A 131 12.70 22.42 -0.12
C GLY A 131 11.75 22.37 -1.31
N VAL A 132 10.58 21.70 -1.23
CA VAL A 132 9.49 22.03 -2.17
C VAL A 132 8.93 23.39 -1.77
N ARG A 133 9.53 24.48 -2.27
CA ARG A 133 8.92 25.81 -2.21
C ARG A 133 7.57 25.72 -2.95
N PRO A 134 6.44 26.12 -2.34
CA PRO A 134 5.23 26.32 -3.12
C PRO A 134 5.54 27.40 -4.17
N ARG A 135 5.19 27.15 -5.44
CA ARG A 135 5.34 28.15 -6.52
C ARG A 135 4.66 29.47 -6.08
N PRO A 136 5.22 30.65 -6.40
CA PRO A 136 4.45 31.88 -6.32
C PRO A 136 3.26 31.76 -7.28
N ARG A 137 2.06 32.15 -6.80
CA ARG A 137 0.88 32.26 -7.66
C ARG A 137 1.24 33.19 -8.81
N SER A 138 1.30 32.68 -10.03
CA SER A 138 1.36 33.52 -11.23
C SER A 138 0.07 34.35 -11.24
N ARG A 139 0.19 35.66 -10.96
CA ARG A 139 -0.80 36.64 -11.40
C ARG A 139 -0.85 36.52 -12.92
N VAL A 140 -2.00 36.13 -13.44
CA VAL A 140 -2.33 36.28 -14.85
C VAL A 140 -2.60 37.77 -15.07
N PRO A 141 -2.08 38.40 -16.14
CA PRO A 141 -2.36 39.79 -16.47
C PRO A 141 -3.85 40.05 -16.75
#